data_AF-A0A2A3TCM8-F1
#
_entry.id   AF-A0A2A3TCM8-F1
#
_cell.length_a   1.000
_cell.length_b   1.000
_cell.length_c   1.000
_cell.angle_alpha   90.00
_cell.angle_beta   90.00
_cell.angle_gamma   90.00
#
_symmetry.space_group_name_H-M   'P 1'
#
loop_
_entity.id
_entity.type
_entity.pdbx_description
1 polymer ?
#
loop_
_entity_poly.entity_id
_entity_poly.type
_entity_poly.pdbx_seq_one_letter_code
_entity_poly.pdbx_strand_id
1 'polypeptide(L)' 'MKQRLITKITPYLFEEYLIIPLHKDWINVYKTIPTFEVRIDKEGRLILLGPSLKRSGDMSE' A
#
# COMPACT_ATOMS: atom_id res chain seq x y z
N MET A 1 0.52 -7.23 15.78
CA MET A 1 1.32 -6.57 14.71
C MET A 1 1.21 -5.06 14.86
N LYS A 2 2.33 -4.32 14.90
CA LYS A 2 2.28 -2.85 14.83
C LYS A 2 2.09 -2.42 13.38
N GLN A 3 1.03 -1.68 13.08
CA GLN A 3 0.82 -1.07 11.77
C GLN A 3 1.70 0.19 11.67
N ARG A 4 2.46 0.33 10.57
CA ARG A 4 3.25 1.53 10.27
C ARG A 4 2.56 2.29 9.14
N LEU A 5 2.18 3.53 9.40
CA LEU A 5 1.70 4.43 8.35
C LEU A 5 2.86 4.75 7.41
N ILE A 6 2.72 4.41 6.12
CA ILE A 6 3.72 4.73 5.09
C ILE A 6 3.45 6.15 4.55
N THR A 7 2.20 6.47 4.21
CA THR A 7 1.80 7.79 3.73
C THR A 7 0.29 7.99 3.81
N LYS A 8 -0.18 9.22 3.55
CA LYS A 8 -1.59 9.57 3.33
C LYS A 8 -1.75 10.04 1.90
N ILE A 9 -2.83 9.62 1.25
CA ILE A 9 -3.17 10.00 -0.13
C ILE A 9 -4.64 10.37 -0.19
N THR A 10 -4.98 11.29 -1.09
CA THR A 10 -6.36 11.65 -1.40
C THR A 10 -6.76 10.90 -2.67
N PRO A 11 -7.52 9.80 -2.55
CA PRO A 11 -8.06 9.12 -3.74
C PRO A 11 -9.11 10.00 -4.40
N TYR A 12 -9.36 9.77 -5.69
CA TYR A 12 -10.41 10.47 -6.44
C TYR A 12 -11.14 9.50 -7.36
N LEU A 13 -12.39 9.82 -7.67
CA LEU A 13 -13.18 9.10 -8.66
C LEU A 13 -12.96 9.70 -10.04
N PHE A 14 -12.70 8.85 -11.03
CA PHE A 14 -12.67 9.19 -12.44
C PHE A 14 -13.56 8.19 -13.17
N GLU A 15 -14.72 8.65 -13.63
CA GLU A 15 -15.77 7.77 -14.14
C GLU A 15 -16.14 6.68 -13.10
N GLU A 16 -16.10 5.40 -13.49
CA GLU A 16 -16.37 4.25 -12.63
C GLU A 16 -15.11 3.75 -11.91
N TYR A 17 -13.98 4.45 -12.04
CA TYR A 17 -12.69 4.03 -11.50
C TYR A 17 -12.31 4.87 -10.27
N LEU A 18 -11.98 4.19 -9.17
CA LEU A 18 -11.33 4.81 -8.02
C LEU A 18 -9.82 4.89 -8.27
N ILE A 19 -9.30 6.09 -8.45
CA ILE A 19 -7.89 6.33 -8.67
C ILE A 19 -7.19 6.62 -7.35
N ILE A 20 -6.13 5.85 -7.10
CA ILE A 20 -5.34 5.89 -5.88
C ILE A 20 -3.92 6.29 -6.30
N PRO A 21 -3.53 7.57 -6.14
CA PRO A 21 -2.21 8.02 -6.57
C PRO A 21 -1.13 7.38 -5.70
N LEU A 22 -0.23 6.61 -6.32
CA LEU A 22 0.91 6.03 -5.63
C LEU A 22 2.01 7.08 -5.48
N HIS A 23 2.23 7.54 -4.25
CA HIS A 23 3.32 8.47 -3.94
C HIS A 23 4.67 7.79 -4.22
N LYS A 24 5.68 8.54 -4.69
CA LYS A 24 7.03 8.04 -4.98
C LYS A 24 7.67 7.24 -3.83
N ASP A 25 7.27 7.51 -2.59
CA ASP A 25 7.77 6.81 -1.40
C ASP A 25 7.39 5.32 -1.41
N TRP A 26 6.29 4.95 -2.07
CA TRP A 26 5.92 3.54 -2.24
C TRP A 26 6.95 2.81 -3.10
N ILE A 27 7.44 3.43 -4.18
CA ILE A 27 8.49 2.84 -5.03
C ILE A 27 9.77 2.65 -4.22
N ASN A 28 10.12 3.63 -3.36
CA ASN A 28 11.29 3.52 -2.49
C ASN A 28 11.19 2.35 -1.50
N VAL A 29 9.98 2.08 -1.02
CA VAL A 29 9.66 1.03 -0.05
C VAL A 29 9.59 -0.35 -0.71
N TYR A 30 8.91 -0.47 -1.86
CA TYR A 30 8.67 -1.76 -2.52
C TYR A 30 9.71 -2.12 -3.60
N LYS A 31 10.55 -1.17 -4.03
CA LYS A 31 11.56 -1.30 -5.11
C LYS A 31 11.02 -1.71 -6.49
N THR A 32 9.71 -1.86 -6.60
CA THR A 32 8.96 -2.18 -7.82
C THR A 32 7.57 -1.56 -7.69
N ILE A 33 6.76 -1.66 -8.75
CA ILE A 33 5.33 -1.34 -8.69
C ILE A 33 4.65 -2.46 -7.88
N PRO A 34 4.16 -2.17 -6.66
CA PRO A 34 3.52 -3.19 -5.83
C PRO A 34 2.15 -3.57 -6.40
N THR A 35 1.82 -4.86 -6.35
CA THR A 35 0.45 -5.34 -6.54
C THR A 35 -0.24 -5.43 -5.19
N PHE A 36 -1.47 -4.96 -5.09
CA PHE A 36 -2.26 -4.97 -3.86
C PHE A 36 -3.40 -5.97 -3.93
N GLU A 37 -3.63 -6.70 -2.85
CA GLU A 37 -4.91 -7.36 -2.63
C GLU A 37 -5.91 -6.31 -2.13
N VAL A 38 -7.10 -6.28 -2.74
CA VAL A 38 -8.17 -5.35 -2.40
C VAL A 38 -9.19 -6.06 -1.50
N ARG A 39 -9.48 -5.47 -0.34
CA ARG A 39 -10.53 -5.95 0.58
C ARG A 39 -11.43 -4.81 1.02
N ILE A 40 -12.65 -5.15 1.41
CA ILE A 40 -13.57 -4.26 2.12
C ILE A 40 -13.78 -4.86 3.51
N ASP A 41 -13.59 -4.07 4.57
CA ASP A 41 -13.85 -4.53 5.93
C ASP A 41 -15.33 -4.41 6.33
N LYS A 42 -15.64 -4.82 7.57
CA LYS A 42 -17.02 -4.84 8.09
C LYS A 42 -17.61 -3.44 8.25
N GLU A 43 -16.75 -2.42 8.33
CA GLU A 43 -17.12 -1.01 8.41
C GLU A 43 -17.24 -0.35 7.02
N GLY A 44 -17.07 -1.12 5.94
CA GLY A 44 -17.18 -0.62 4.57
C GLY A 44 -15.94 0.14 4.09
N ARG A 45 -14.81 0.02 4.77
CA ARG A 45 -13.56 0.70 4.39
C ARG A 45 -12.80 -0.14 3.38
N LEU A 46 -12.27 0.52 2.34
CA LEU A 46 -11.36 -0.09 1.37
C LEU A 46 -9.97 -0.28 1.99
N ILE A 47 -9.48 -1.52 1.97
CA ILE A 47 -8.16 -1.89 2.47
C ILE A 47 -7.33 -2.40 1.29
N LEU A 48 -6.15 -1.80 1.09
CA LEU A 48 -5.13 -2.26 0.15
C LEU A 48 -4.02 -2.98 0.92
N LEU A 49 -3.91 -4.29 0.74
CA LEU A 49 -2.87 -5.10 1.36
C LEU A 49 -1.71 -5.27 0.39
N GLY A 50 -0.57 -4.67 0.74
CA GLY A 50 0.66 -4.78 -0.04
C GLY A 50 1.45 -6.06 0.26
N PRO A 51 2.45 -6.39 -0.56
CA PRO A 51 3.36 -7.48 -0.29
C PRO A 51 4.14 -7.24 1.01
N SER A 52 4.52 -8.33 1.69
CA SER A 52 5.26 -8.23 2.95
C SER A 52 6.59 -7.51 2.74
N LEU A 53 6.81 -6.43 3.49
CA LEU A 53 8.09 -5.73 3.52
C LEU A 53 9.06 -6.54 4.39
N LYS A 54 9.98 -7.27 3.76
CA LYS A 54 11.14 -7.82 4.48
C LYS A 54 11.92 -6.64 5.04
N ARG A 55 12.15 -6.61 6.35
CA ARG A 55 13.06 -5.61 6.94
C ARG A 55 14.42 -5.80 6.29
N SER A 56 14.95 -4.75 5.66
CA SER A 56 16.38 -4.64 5.38
C SER A 56 17.10 -4.68 6.74
N GLY A 57 17.51 -5.88 7.14
CA GLY A 57 17.93 -6.24 8.48
C GLY A 57 18.26 -7.72 8.61
N ASP A 58 17.71 -8.56 7.73
CA ASP A 58 18.22 -9.91 7.47
C ASP A 58 19.27 -9.85 6.33
N MET A 59 20.38 -9.17 6.59
CA MET A 59 21.67 -9.59 6.03
C MET A 59 22.43 -10.24 7.19
N SER A 60 22.05 -11.46 7.51
CA SER A 60 22.94 -12.36 8.24
C SER A 60 23.86 -12.97 7.19
N GLU A 61 25.14 -12.61 7.27
CA GLU A 61 26.24 -13.40 6.71
C GLU A 61 26.20 -14.85 7.23
#